data_AF-A0A6J6D743-F1
#
_entry.id   AF-A0A6J6D743-F1
#
_cell.length_a   1.000
_cell.length_b   1.000
_cell.length_c   1.000
_cell.angle_alpha   90.00
_cell.angle_beta   90.00
_cell.angle_gamma   90.00
#
_symmetry.space_group_name_H-M   'P 1'
#
loop_
_entity.id
_entity.type
_entity.pdbx_description
1 polymer ?
#
loop_
_entity_poly.entity_id
_entity_poly.type
_entity_poly.pdbx_seq_one_letter_code
_entity_poly.pdbx_strand_id
1 'polypeptide(L)' 'MPTELESTFTALIGKRVSIRLHDPEGGFRDIVGYLQSPTSLRNRHDELIEFSHNEIFIWREVIAKK' A
#
# COMPACT_ATOMS: atom_id res chain seq x y z
N MET A 1 8.06 -17.94 -6.58
CA MET A 1 8.97 -16.84 -6.92
C MET A 1 8.34 -15.58 -6.35
N PRO A 2 9.00 -14.87 -5.41
CA PRO A 2 8.47 -13.60 -4.93
C PRO A 2 8.37 -12.65 -6.12
N THR A 3 7.21 -12.03 -6.28
CA THR A 3 6.95 -11.08 -7.36
C THR A 3 7.81 -9.84 -7.13
N GLU A 4 8.33 -9.17 -8.17
CA GLU A 4 9.18 -7.97 -8.01
C GLU A 4 8.51 -6.87 -7.16
N LEU A 5 7.17 -6.82 -7.20
CA LEU A 5 6.31 -6.01 -6.35
C LEU A 5 6.47 -6.33 -4.85
N GLU A 6 6.48 -7.60 -4.45
CA GLU A 6 6.63 -7.99 -3.04
C GLU A 6 7.99 -7.56 -2.49
N SER A 7 9.06 -7.73 -3.27
CA SER A 7 10.41 -7.26 -2.88
C SER A 7 10.45 -5.75 -2.72
N THR A 8 9.81 -5.01 -3.63
CA THR A 8 9.72 -3.54 -3.55
C THR A 8 8.94 -3.10 -2.31
N PHE A 9 7.78 -3.70 -2.06
CA PHE A 9 6.95 -3.39 -0.89
C PHE A 9 7.63 -3.78 0.42
N THR A 10 8.39 -4.88 0.44
CA THR A 10 9.21 -5.28 1.58
C THR A 10 10.25 -4.20 1.92
N ALA A 11 10.89 -3.60 0.91
CA ALA A 11 11.84 -2.50 1.11
C ALA A 11 11.15 -1.20 1.61
N LEU A 12 9.85 -1.06 1.38
CA LEU A 12 9.04 0.08 1.80
C LEU A 12 8.36 -0.13 3.17
N ILE A 13 8.56 -1.27 3.83
CA ILE A 13 8.02 -1.49 5.18
C ILE A 13 8.52 -0.39 6.13
N GLY A 14 7.60 0.20 6.89
CA GLY A 14 7.82 1.35 7.75
C GLY A 14 7.80 2.70 7.04
N LYS A 15 7.73 2.74 5.70
CA LYS A 15 7.53 3.98 4.93
C LYS A 15 6.05 4.30 4.81
N ARG A 16 5.76 5.60 4.69
CA ARG A 16 4.42 6.08 4.38
C ARG A 16 4.19 5.96 2.88
N VAL A 17 3.14 5.28 2.48
CA VAL A 17 2.76 5.09 1.07
C VAL A 17 1.30 5.44 0.86
N SER A 18 0.96 5.78 -0.38
CA SER A 18 -0.42 5.91 -0.84
C SER A 18 -0.63 4.94 -1.99
N ILE A 19 -1.64 4.09 -1.87
CA ILE A 19 -1.96 3.02 -2.80
C ILE A 19 -3.39 3.23 -3.27
N ARG A 20 -3.59 3.18 -4.58
CA ARG A 20 -4.89 3.16 -5.23
C ARG A 20 -5.20 1.73 -5.66
N LEU A 21 -6.28 1.19 -5.12
CA LEU A 21 -6.79 -0.14 -5.39
C LEU A 21 -8.01 -0.06 -6.31
N HIS A 22 -8.24 -1.10 -7.10
CA HIS A 22 -9.51 -1.33 -7.78
C HIS A 22 -10.53 -1.81 -6.76
N ASP A 23 -11.67 -1.12 -6.71
CA ASP A 23 -12.76 -1.55 -5.84
C ASP A 23 -13.61 -2.63 -6.54
N PRO A 24 -13.92 -3.76 -5.90
CA PRO A 24 -14.72 -4.82 -6.51
C PRO A 24 -16.16 -4.39 -6.85
N GLU A 25 -16.71 -3.37 -6.18
CA GLU A 25 -18.04 -2.81 -6.50
C GLU A 25 -18.01 -1.83 -7.70
N GLY A 26 -16.82 -1.54 -8.22
CA GLY A 26 -16.59 -0.62 -9.32
C GLY A 26 -15.98 0.70 -8.84
N GLY A 27 -14.86 1.08 -9.45
CA GLY A 27 -14.16 2.33 -9.16
C GLY A 27 -12.77 2.12 -8.56
N PHE A 28 -12.30 3.12 -7.81
CA PHE A 28 -10.98 3.12 -7.20
C PHE A 28 -11.08 3.51 -5.73
N ARG A 29 -10.34 2.78 -4.89
CA ARG A 29 -10.19 3.05 -3.47
C ARG A 29 -8.77 3.52 -3.18
N ASP A 30 -8.62 4.71 -2.63
CA ASP A 30 -7.32 5.22 -2.19
C ASP A 30 -7.10 4.92 -0.71
N ILE A 31 -6.03 4.20 -0.40
CA ILE A 31 -5.56 3.94 0.96
C ILE A 31 -4.22 4.63 1.18
N VAL A 32 -4.03 5.18 2.38
CA VAL A 32 -2.80 5.89 2.75
C VAL A 32 -2.42 5.57 4.18
N GLY A 33 -1.16 5.24 4.38
CA GLY A 33 -0.67 4.83 5.68
C GLY A 33 0.79 4.38 5.65
N TYR A 34 1.24 3.81 6.76
CA TYR A 34 2.57 3.24 6.88
C TYR A 34 2.52 1.75 6.57
N LEU A 35 3.33 1.27 5.63
CA LEU A 35 3.42 -0.16 5.33
C LEU A 35 3.88 -0.93 6.57
N GLN A 36 3.10 -1.92 6.97
CA GLN A 36 3.44 -2.86 8.06
C GLN A 36 3.96 -4.17 7.49
N SER A 37 3.44 -4.59 6.34
CA SER A 37 3.88 -5.77 5.58
C SER A 37 3.65 -5.52 4.09
N PRO A 38 4.11 -6.39 3.18
CA PRO A 38 3.96 -6.16 1.75
C PRO A 38 2.50 -6.00 1.28
N THR A 39 1.56 -6.58 2.01
CA THR A 39 0.11 -6.57 1.73
C THR A 39 -0.71 -5.83 2.79
N SER A 40 -0.07 -5.12 3.72
CA SER A 40 -0.79 -4.45 4.79
C SER A 40 -0.17 -3.11 5.16
N LEU A 41 -1.03 -2.12 5.39
CA LEU A 41 -0.62 -0.80 5.85
C LEU A 41 -1.47 -0.33 7.01
N ARG A 42 -0.90 0.52 7.86
CA ARG A 42 -1.57 1.12 8.99
C ARG A 42 -1.95 2.56 8.67
N ASN A 43 -3.24 2.86 8.70
CA ASN A 43 -3.76 4.18 8.36
C ASN A 43 -3.52 5.20 9.50
N ARG A 44 -4.00 6.44 9.31
CA ARG A 44 -3.89 7.50 10.34
C ARG A 44 -4.72 7.25 11.61
N HIS A 45 -5.75 6.40 11.52
CA HIS A 45 -6.61 6.00 12.64
C HIS A 45 -6.09 4.75 13.34
N ASP A 46 -4.85 4.35 13.03
CA ASP A 46 -4.20 3.20 13.65
C ASP A 46 -4.79 1.84 13.22
N GLU A 47 -5.65 1.84 12.19
CA GLU A 47 -6.28 0.65 11.66
C GLU A 47 -5.36 -0.04 10.65
N LEU A 48 -5.25 -1.36 10.78
CA LEU A 48 -4.55 -2.20 9.82
C LEU A 48 -5.47 -2.46 8.62
N ILE A 49 -5.05 -2.00 7.46
CA ILE A 49 -5.73 -2.21 6.18
C ILE A 49 -4.93 -3.25 5.40
N GLU A 50 -5.55 -4.38 5.12
CA GLU A 50 -5.03 -5.41 4.22
C GLU A 50 -5.47 -5.12 2.78
N PHE A 51 -4.58 -5.37 1.83
CA PHE A 51 -4.82 -5.17 0.40
C PHE A 51 -4.09 -6.23 -0.43
N SER A 52 -4.58 -6.48 -1.65
CA SER A 52 -3.93 -7.40 -2.59
C SER A 52 -3.10 -6.66 -3.63
N HIS A 53 -1.90 -7.18 -3.94
CA HIS A 53 -1.08 -6.65 -5.04
C HIS A 53 -1.77 -6.72 -6.39
N ASN A 54 -2.69 -7.67 -6.58
CA ASN A 54 -3.45 -7.84 -7.83
C ASN A 54 -4.48 -6.72 -8.03
N GLU A 55 -4.89 -6.05 -6.96
CA GLU A 55 -5.88 -4.96 -7.01
C GLU A 55 -5.21 -3.59 -7.12
N ILE A 56 -3.88 -3.51 -7.01
CA ILE A 56 -3.15 -2.26 -7.07
C ILE A 56 -3.19 -1.71 -8.49
N PHE A 57 -3.83 -0.56 -8.66
CA PHE A 57 -3.78 0.21 -9.90
C PHE A 57 -2.51 1.06 -9.96
N ILE A 58 -2.22 1.80 -8.88
CA ILE A 58 -1.02 2.63 -8.76
C ILE A 58 -0.66 2.81 -7.29
N TRP A 59 0.62 2.96 -6.98
CA TRP A 59 1.09 3.33 -5.65
C TRP A 59 2.18 4.39 -5.75
N ARG A 60 2.40 5.11 -4.65
CA ARG A 60 3.51 6.05 -4.49
C ARG A 60 4.03 6.06 -3.05
N GLU A 61 5.34 6.18 -2.90
CA GLU A 61 5.94 6.52 -1.61
C GLU A 61 5.68 8.00 -1.28
N VAL A 62 5.16 8.25 -0.07
CA VAL A 62 4.99 9.60 0.46
C VAL A 62 6.29 9.99 1.16
N ILE A 63 7.23 10.48 0.37
CA ILE A 63 8.49 11.02 0.88
C ILE A 63 8.19 12.38 1.53
N ALA A 64 8.12 12.42 2.85
CA ALA A 64 8.15 13.69 3.57
C ALA A 64 9.53 14.31 3.33
N LYS A 65 9.61 15.33 2.47
CA LYS A 65 10.83 16.12 2.34
C LYS A 65 11.13 16.73 3.71
N LYS A 66 12.24 16.31 4.31
CA LYS A 66 12.89 17.02 5.43
C LYS A 66 13.48 18.32 4.92
#